data_AF-A0A094E1P8-F1
#
_entry.id   AF-A0A094E1P8-F1
#
_cell.length_a   1.000
_cell.length_b   1.000
_cell.length_c   1.000
_cell.angle_alpha   90.00
_cell.angle_beta   90.00
_cell.angle_gamma   90.00
#
_symmetry.space_group_name_H-M   'P 1'
#
loop_
_entity.id
_entity.type
_entity.pdbx_description
1 polymer ?
#
loop_
_entity_poly.entity_id
_entity_poly.type
_entity_poly.pdbx_seq_one_letter_code
_entity_poly.pdbx_strand_id
1 'polypeptide(L)'
;MKDLEAQENDVASDQAPTQAEVKKERQIDHCLNQAIQAFSARWLPLTFESPLHKAAQTELIESLWRGLRKDLIKIINRPCYRSMLCLFLFAMVPIPAGISEEEEDNGIPAQFCVQAALQHVQHLRARQRSLEFNGSKVCPISDRVAIMTSLDQFQINFMSMESIIYWAALTYDTSSSLTFNTKSLLSSGLLGWESESSWRLVKTCTDIFHNQTEDWRLRGVIVTEENANRIIAAASAWKLRVWKVAAVLKEALREGHEDDAVHRRKGETEDTFVTVPLLAIDPYPHHVVAAVRLLWLGTERDYETGKLDLGTLENLQSILLQTLDLLPQTSKSVQNAKEQARLSVLRKDNSVPEL
;
A
#
# COMPACT_ATOMS: atom_id res chain seq x y z
N MET A 1 8.95 -22.64 60.43
CA MET A 1 9.61 -21.34 60.14
C MET A 1 11.00 -21.61 59.53
N LYS A 2 11.03 -22.33 58.40
CA LYS A 2 12.23 -22.59 57.59
C LYS A 2 11.93 -23.04 56.15
N ASP A 3 10.70 -22.80 55.67
CA ASP A 3 10.23 -23.21 54.34
C ASP A 3 9.62 -22.03 53.54
N LEU A 4 10.01 -20.79 53.88
CA LEU A 4 9.55 -19.58 53.18
C LEU A 4 10.70 -18.74 52.59
N GLU A 5 11.96 -19.19 52.68
CA GLU A 5 13.12 -18.47 52.15
C GLU A 5 13.74 -19.13 50.91
N ALA A 6 13.14 -20.22 50.40
CA ALA A 6 13.63 -20.90 49.19
C ALA A 6 12.97 -20.41 47.89
N GLN A 7 12.10 -19.40 47.95
CA GLN A 7 11.27 -18.97 46.83
C GLN A 7 11.48 -17.50 46.45
N GLU A 8 12.69 -16.97 46.67
CA GLU A 8 13.06 -15.59 46.31
C GLU A 8 14.20 -15.47 45.27
N ASN A 9 14.70 -16.58 44.72
CA ASN A 9 15.82 -16.56 43.78
C ASN A 9 15.51 -16.97 42.34
N ASP A 10 14.24 -17.06 41.94
CA ASP A 10 13.88 -17.18 40.52
C ASP A 10 13.70 -15.78 39.90
N VAL A 11 14.75 -14.96 40.06
CA VAL A 11 14.93 -13.75 39.25
C VAL A 11 15.08 -14.25 37.83
N ALA A 12 14.04 -13.99 37.01
CA ALA A 12 13.96 -14.33 35.60
C ALA A 12 15.33 -14.17 34.92
N SER A 13 15.99 -15.30 34.70
CA SER A 13 17.21 -15.37 33.92
C SER A 13 16.86 -14.86 32.52
N ASP A 14 17.41 -13.70 32.18
CA ASP A 14 17.47 -13.18 30.81
C ASP A 14 18.37 -14.15 30.02
N GLN A 15 17.81 -15.30 29.64
CA GLN A 15 18.54 -16.35 28.94
C GLN A 15 18.99 -15.79 27.59
N ALA A 16 20.30 -15.80 27.36
CA ALA A 16 20.88 -15.38 26.10
C ALA A 16 20.18 -16.10 24.93
N PRO A 17 19.84 -15.39 23.84
CA PRO A 17 19.06 -15.95 22.76
C PRO A 17 19.75 -17.19 22.19
N THR A 18 18.96 -18.24 21.95
CA THR A 18 19.46 -19.49 21.41
C THR A 18 20.08 -19.26 20.04
N GLN A 19 21.06 -20.09 19.64
CA GLN A 19 21.67 -20.01 18.31
C GLN A 19 20.63 -20.12 17.18
N ALA A 20 19.54 -20.86 17.44
CA ALA A 20 18.41 -20.98 16.52
C ALA A 20 17.64 -19.66 16.36
N GLU A 21 17.40 -18.91 17.45
CA GLU A 21 16.77 -17.59 17.41
C GLU A 21 17.65 -16.56 16.72
N VAL A 22 18.94 -16.52 17.04
CA VAL A 22 19.90 -15.62 16.35
C VAL A 22 19.93 -15.90 14.84
N LYS A 23 19.91 -17.17 14.43
CA LYS A 23 19.84 -17.54 13.01
C LYS A 23 18.52 -17.10 12.36
N LYS A 24 17.40 -17.20 13.08
CA LYS A 24 16.09 -16.75 12.60
C LYS A 24 16.06 -15.23 12.41
N GLU A 25 16.62 -14.47 13.35
CA GLU A 25 16.72 -13.02 13.30
C GLU A 25 17.52 -12.55 12.08
N ARG A 26 18.71 -13.12 11.87
CA ARG A 26 19.55 -12.81 10.70
C ARG A 26 18.85 -13.10 9.38
N GLN A 27 18.02 -14.13 9.31
CA GLN A 27 17.24 -14.44 8.11
C GLN A 27 16.19 -13.35 7.82
N ILE A 28 15.51 -12.83 8.85
CA ILE A 28 14.54 -11.75 8.69
C ILE A 28 15.24 -10.49 8.19
N ASP A 29 16.38 -10.13 8.79
CA ASP A 29 17.15 -8.96 8.37
C ASP A 29 17.67 -9.10 6.94
N HIS A 30 18.13 -10.29 6.56
CA HIS A 30 18.54 -10.57 5.18
C HIS A 30 17.38 -10.38 4.19
N CYS A 31 16.23 -10.97 4.47
CA CYS A 31 15.06 -10.85 3.60
C CYS A 31 14.56 -9.40 3.50
N LEU A 32 14.55 -8.66 4.62
CA LEU A 32 14.16 -7.25 4.61
C LEU A 32 15.13 -6.41 3.77
N ASN A 33 16.44 -6.65 3.90
CA ASN A 33 17.44 -5.97 3.07
C ASN A 33 17.24 -6.29 1.57
N GLN A 34 16.95 -7.55 1.23
CA GLN A 34 16.62 -7.91 -0.15
C GLN A 34 15.33 -7.22 -0.64
N ALA A 35 14.32 -7.09 0.22
CA ALA A 35 13.10 -6.34 -0.09
C ALA A 35 13.36 -4.86 -0.36
N ILE A 36 14.18 -4.23 0.47
CA ILE A 36 14.62 -2.85 0.27
C ILE A 36 15.38 -2.72 -1.05
N GLN A 37 16.30 -3.63 -1.35
CA GLN A 37 17.08 -3.63 -2.60
C GLN A 37 16.19 -3.83 -3.84
N ALA A 38 15.29 -4.82 -3.82
CA ALA A 38 14.37 -5.08 -4.92
C ALA A 38 13.43 -3.90 -5.16
N PHE A 39 12.89 -3.31 -4.09
CA PHE A 39 12.10 -2.10 -4.15
C PHE A 39 12.91 -0.91 -4.70
N SER A 40 14.11 -0.68 -4.18
CA SER A 40 14.96 0.43 -4.59
C SER A 40 15.39 0.32 -6.05
N ALA A 41 15.88 -0.86 -6.47
CA ALA A 41 16.30 -1.12 -7.84
C ALA A 41 15.16 -0.90 -8.85
N ARG A 42 13.92 -1.13 -8.40
CA ARG A 42 12.71 -0.94 -9.19
C ARG A 42 12.30 0.53 -9.34
N TRP A 43 12.40 1.31 -8.26
CA TRP A 43 11.78 2.63 -8.11
C TRP A 43 12.74 3.80 -8.19
N LEU A 44 14.04 3.54 -8.04
CA LEU A 44 15.11 4.52 -8.18
C LEU A 44 15.89 4.16 -9.45
N PRO A 45 15.38 4.51 -10.65
CA PRO A 45 16.14 4.36 -11.87
C PRO A 45 17.36 5.27 -11.78
N LEU A 46 18.48 4.69 -11.34
CA LEU A 46 19.80 5.23 -11.50
C LEU A 46 19.96 5.56 -13.00
N THR A 47 20.44 6.77 -13.26
CA THR A 47 20.51 7.46 -14.55
C THR A 47 21.37 6.70 -15.57
N PHE A 48 20.84 5.62 -16.14
CA PHE A 48 21.56 4.78 -17.07
C PHE A 48 21.10 5.04 -18.50
N GLU A 49 21.94 5.76 -19.25
CA GLU A 49 21.62 6.23 -20.60
C GLU A 49 21.84 5.15 -21.67
N SER A 50 22.71 4.16 -21.42
CA SER A 50 23.11 3.15 -22.42
C SER A 50 22.24 1.88 -22.39
N PRO A 51 21.92 1.29 -23.57
CA PRO A 51 21.15 0.04 -23.68
C PRO A 51 21.73 -1.13 -22.88
N LEU A 52 23.05 -1.25 -22.80
CA LEU A 52 23.73 -2.31 -22.04
C LEU A 52 23.44 -2.22 -20.54
N HIS A 53 23.44 -0.99 -20.00
CA HIS A 53 23.14 -0.76 -18.58
C HIS A 53 21.67 -1.05 -18.27
N LYS A 54 20.76 -0.73 -19.20
CA LYS A 54 19.33 -1.06 -19.07
C LYS A 54 19.10 -2.58 -19.04
N ALA A 55 19.82 -3.34 -19.87
CA ALA A 55 19.77 -4.80 -19.87
C ALA A 55 20.28 -5.38 -18.53
N ALA A 56 21.46 -4.93 -18.08
CA ALA A 56 22.03 -5.36 -16.80
C ALA A 56 21.14 -5.01 -15.59
N GLN A 57 20.49 -3.84 -15.60
CA GLN A 57 19.53 -3.46 -14.57
C GLN A 57 18.30 -4.38 -14.56
N THR A 58 17.80 -4.75 -15.75
CA THR A 58 16.65 -5.65 -15.86
C THR A 58 16.99 -7.02 -15.27
N GLU A 59 18.15 -7.57 -15.60
CA GLU A 59 18.66 -8.82 -15.02
C GLU A 59 18.81 -8.74 -13.50
N LEU A 60 19.34 -7.63 -12.98
CA LEU A 60 19.46 -7.39 -11.55
C LEU A 60 18.09 -7.36 -10.85
N ILE A 61 17.12 -6.62 -11.41
CA ILE A 61 15.76 -6.53 -10.86
C ILE A 61 15.11 -7.91 -10.82
N GLU A 62 15.24 -8.68 -11.90
CA GLU A 62 14.73 -10.06 -11.96
C GLU A 62 15.36 -10.96 -10.92
N SER A 63 16.69 -10.91 -10.78
CA SER A 63 17.44 -11.69 -9.80
C SER A 63 17.03 -11.34 -8.36
N LEU A 64 16.94 -10.05 -8.03
CA LEU A 64 16.49 -9.57 -6.73
C LEU A 64 15.05 -10.00 -6.42
N TRP A 65 14.15 -9.89 -7.41
CA TRP A 65 12.76 -10.28 -7.25
C TRP A 65 12.62 -11.80 -7.01
N ARG A 66 13.31 -12.64 -7.80
CA ARG A 66 13.34 -14.10 -7.63
C ARG A 66 13.90 -14.50 -6.26
N GLY A 67 15.01 -13.88 -5.87
CA GLY A 67 15.67 -14.12 -4.58
C GLY A 67 14.74 -13.83 -3.41
N LEU A 68 14.11 -12.65 -3.42
CA LEU A 68 13.16 -12.25 -2.39
C LEU A 68 11.93 -13.18 -2.35
N ARG A 69 11.37 -13.52 -3.51
CA ARG A 69 10.16 -14.36 -3.62
C ARG A 69 10.35 -15.74 -3.00
N LYS A 70 11.52 -16.34 -3.15
CA LYS A 70 11.88 -17.66 -2.63
C LYS A 70 11.71 -17.78 -1.11
N ASP A 71 11.93 -16.69 -0.39
CA ASP A 71 11.93 -16.70 1.08
C ASP A 71 10.60 -16.18 1.70
N LEU A 72 9.63 -15.74 0.89
CA LEU A 72 8.38 -15.14 1.39
C LEU A 72 7.56 -16.07 2.29
N ILE A 73 7.48 -17.38 1.99
CA ILE A 73 6.75 -18.34 2.86
C ILE A 73 7.32 -18.32 4.28
N LYS A 74 8.65 -18.21 4.41
CA LYS A 74 9.32 -18.17 5.72
C LYS A 74 9.00 -16.87 6.46
N ILE A 75 8.86 -15.76 5.72
CA ILE A 75 8.53 -14.45 6.28
C ILE A 75 7.06 -14.37 6.72
N ILE A 76 6.13 -14.90 5.92
CA ILE A 76 4.69 -14.96 6.27
C ILE A 76 4.48 -15.68 7.61
N ASN A 77 5.23 -16.76 7.84
CA ASN A 77 5.13 -17.56 9.07
C ASN A 77 5.83 -16.93 10.29
N ARG A 78 6.34 -15.69 10.20
CA ARG A 78 7.07 -15.03 11.30
C ARG A 78 6.52 -13.62 11.56
N PRO A 79 5.42 -13.49 12.33
CA PRO A 79 4.83 -12.19 12.64
C PRO A 79 5.78 -11.28 13.43
N CYS A 80 6.31 -10.26 12.77
CA CYS A 80 7.04 -9.15 13.37
C CYS A 80 7.02 -7.93 12.44
N TYR A 81 7.35 -6.74 12.96
CA TYR A 81 7.31 -5.52 12.15
C TYR A 81 8.26 -5.56 10.93
N ARG A 82 9.40 -6.26 11.03
CA ARG A 82 10.33 -6.44 9.91
C ARG A 82 9.76 -7.36 8.83
N SER A 83 9.10 -8.46 9.21
CA SER A 83 8.40 -9.33 8.27
C SER A 83 7.26 -8.61 7.57
N MET A 84 6.44 -7.87 8.33
CA MET A 84 5.38 -7.04 7.79
C MET A 84 5.89 -6.02 6.76
N LEU A 85 6.96 -5.29 7.10
CA LEU A 85 7.56 -4.32 6.18
C LEU A 85 8.12 -5.01 4.93
N CYS A 86 8.79 -6.16 5.08
CA CYS A 86 9.29 -6.96 3.96
C CYS A 86 8.16 -7.37 3.00
N LEU A 87 7.02 -7.83 3.54
CA LEU A 87 5.86 -8.24 2.76
C LEU A 87 5.20 -7.07 2.02
N PHE A 88 5.05 -5.91 2.68
CA PHE A 88 4.56 -4.69 2.03
C PHE A 88 5.51 -4.21 0.93
N LEU A 89 6.81 -4.18 1.18
CA LEU A 89 7.81 -3.82 0.16
C LEU A 89 7.76 -4.77 -1.03
N PHE A 90 7.70 -6.08 -0.82
CA PHE A 90 7.57 -7.06 -1.90
C PHE A 90 6.30 -6.82 -2.72
N ALA A 91 5.15 -6.58 -2.07
CA ALA A 91 3.89 -6.34 -2.76
C ALA A 91 3.91 -5.08 -3.66
N MET A 92 4.87 -4.19 -3.41
CA MET A 92 5.12 -2.96 -4.13
C MET A 92 6.16 -3.08 -5.23
N VAL A 93 6.78 -4.25 -5.40
CA VAL A 93 7.67 -4.55 -6.52
C VAL A 93 6.84 -5.22 -7.62
N PRO A 94 6.52 -4.52 -8.72
CA PRO A 94 5.82 -5.13 -9.84
C PRO A 94 6.59 -6.31 -10.41
N ILE A 95 5.85 -7.31 -10.87
CA ILE A 95 6.42 -8.47 -11.56
C ILE A 95 7.26 -7.99 -12.75
N PRO A 96 8.55 -8.37 -12.83
CA PRO A 96 9.40 -8.04 -13.96
C PRO A 96 8.89 -8.67 -15.27
N ALA A 97 9.12 -8.00 -16.40
CA ALA A 97 8.63 -8.44 -17.71
C ALA A 97 9.21 -9.79 -18.17
N GLY A 98 10.43 -10.13 -17.76
CA GLY A 98 11.06 -11.41 -18.10
C GLY A 98 10.54 -12.62 -17.30
N ILE A 99 9.55 -12.44 -16.41
CA ILE A 99 8.94 -13.53 -15.65
C ILE A 99 7.83 -14.19 -16.48
N SER A 100 7.95 -15.49 -16.75
CA SER A 100 6.93 -16.27 -17.45
C SER A 100 5.65 -16.42 -16.61
N GLU A 101 4.52 -16.73 -17.26
CA GLU A 101 3.25 -16.99 -16.55
C GLU A 101 3.36 -18.22 -15.64
N GLU A 102 4.04 -19.28 -16.08
CA GLU A 102 4.29 -20.46 -15.23
C GLU A 102 5.11 -20.12 -13.99
N GLU A 103 6.16 -19.29 -14.13
CA GLU A 103 6.95 -18.83 -12.98
C GLU A 103 6.08 -17.99 -12.04
N GLU A 104 5.21 -17.14 -12.58
CA GLU A 104 4.24 -16.34 -11.83
C GLU A 104 3.23 -17.20 -11.06
N ASP A 105 2.69 -18.26 -11.64
CA ASP A 105 1.72 -19.14 -10.98
C ASP A 105 2.33 -19.98 -9.85
N ASN A 106 3.62 -20.30 -9.95
CA ASN A 106 4.33 -21.17 -9.01
C ASN A 106 4.69 -20.54 -7.65
N GLY A 107 4.36 -19.28 -7.39
CA GLY A 107 4.74 -18.61 -6.14
C GLY A 107 3.65 -17.73 -5.55
N ILE A 108 3.96 -17.09 -4.42
CA ILE A 108 2.97 -16.31 -3.67
C ILE A 108 2.61 -15.03 -4.44
N PRO A 109 1.32 -14.76 -4.70
CA PRO A 109 0.89 -13.49 -5.29
C PRO A 109 1.08 -12.33 -4.31
N ALA A 110 1.43 -11.16 -4.83
CA ALA A 110 1.66 -9.93 -4.03
C ALA A 110 0.49 -9.60 -3.09
N GLN A 111 -0.76 -9.82 -3.53
CA GLN A 111 -1.95 -9.57 -2.73
C GLN A 111 -1.99 -10.41 -1.44
N PHE A 112 -1.53 -11.67 -1.49
CA PHE A 112 -1.45 -12.51 -0.31
C PHE A 112 -0.40 -11.99 0.68
N CYS A 113 0.71 -11.42 0.18
CA CYS A 113 1.69 -10.76 1.04
C CYS A 113 1.09 -9.55 1.77
N VAL A 114 0.27 -8.74 1.09
CA VAL A 114 -0.45 -7.62 1.74
C VAL A 114 -1.37 -8.14 2.85
N GLN A 115 -2.18 -9.17 2.57
CA GLN A 115 -3.09 -9.73 3.57
C GLN A 115 -2.35 -10.31 4.78
N ALA A 116 -1.27 -11.07 4.55
CA ALA A 116 -0.42 -11.60 5.63
C ALA A 116 0.21 -10.48 6.46
N ALA A 117 0.69 -9.40 5.82
CA ALA A 117 1.25 -8.24 6.49
C ALA A 117 0.20 -7.52 7.35
N LEU A 118 -1.02 -7.33 6.85
CA LEU A 118 -2.12 -6.73 7.61
C LEU A 118 -2.49 -7.58 8.83
N GLN A 119 -2.53 -8.91 8.69
CA GLN A 119 -2.72 -9.84 9.81
C GLN A 119 -1.59 -9.73 10.84
N HIS A 120 -0.33 -9.59 10.40
CA HIS A 120 0.79 -9.34 11.32
C HIS A 120 0.58 -8.05 12.11
N VAL A 121 0.15 -6.96 11.47
CA VAL A 121 -0.16 -5.69 12.17
C VAL A 121 -1.26 -5.88 13.21
N GLN A 122 -2.37 -6.53 12.86
CA GLN A 122 -3.46 -6.79 13.82
C GLN A 122 -2.96 -7.59 15.02
N HIS A 123 -2.23 -8.67 14.76
CA HIS A 123 -1.69 -9.54 15.80
C HIS A 123 -0.71 -8.79 16.72
N LEU A 124 0.24 -8.05 16.16
CA LEU A 124 1.25 -7.31 16.92
C LEU A 124 0.64 -6.20 17.79
N ARG A 125 -0.41 -5.51 17.30
CA ARG A 125 -1.12 -4.49 18.07
C ARG A 125 -2.02 -5.07 19.15
N ALA A 126 -2.67 -6.22 18.88
CA ALA A 126 -3.48 -6.91 19.87
C ALA A 126 -2.63 -7.38 21.06
N ARG A 127 -1.42 -7.90 20.79
CA ARG A 127 -0.45 -8.34 21.82
C ARG A 127 -0.03 -7.23 22.79
N GLN A 128 0.01 -5.98 22.33
CA GLN A 128 0.32 -4.85 23.21
C GLN A 128 -0.83 -4.42 24.10
N ARG A 129 -2.07 -4.75 23.72
CA ARG A 129 -3.29 -4.27 24.41
C ARG A 129 -3.96 -5.34 25.27
N SER A 130 -3.65 -6.62 25.08
CA SER A 130 -4.31 -7.73 25.80
C SER A 130 -3.62 -9.09 25.61
N LEU A 131 -3.84 -9.97 26.59
CA LEU A 131 -3.41 -11.36 26.77
C LEU A 131 -3.23 -12.19 25.48
N GLU A 132 -2.16 -12.98 25.41
CA GLU A 132 -1.87 -13.86 24.28
C GLU A 132 -2.73 -15.13 24.31
N PHE A 133 -3.41 -15.43 23.20
CA PHE A 133 -4.05 -16.72 22.94
C PHE A 133 -3.36 -17.38 21.75
N ASN A 134 -2.72 -18.53 21.96
CA ASN A 134 -2.11 -19.32 20.89
C ASN A 134 -2.73 -20.71 20.86
N GLY A 135 -3.98 -20.82 20.39
CA GLY A 135 -4.69 -22.03 19.94
C GLY A 135 -4.80 -23.23 20.90
N SER A 136 -4.09 -23.21 22.02
CA SER A 136 -3.86 -24.29 22.97
C SER A 136 -3.54 -23.79 24.38
N LYS A 137 -3.18 -22.50 24.56
CA LYS A 137 -2.95 -21.85 25.86
C LYS A 137 -3.32 -20.36 25.83
N VAL A 138 -3.83 -19.88 26.96
CA VAL A 138 -3.99 -18.45 27.29
C VAL A 138 -2.84 -18.08 28.23
N CYS A 139 -2.01 -17.10 27.87
CA CYS A 139 -0.92 -16.64 28.73
C CYS A 139 -1.24 -15.25 29.32
N PRO A 140 -1.30 -15.11 30.66
CA PRO A 140 -1.18 -13.84 31.37
C PRO A 140 0.06 -13.06 30.91
N ILE A 141 -0.07 -11.73 30.80
CA ILE A 141 1.09 -10.84 30.64
C ILE A 141 1.97 -11.05 31.87
N SER A 142 3.14 -11.67 31.68
CA SER A 142 4.16 -11.76 32.73
C SER A 142 4.85 -10.41 32.88
N ASP A 143 4.61 -9.76 34.02
CA ASP A 143 5.44 -8.81 34.80
C ASP A 143 6.63 -8.10 34.12
N ARG A 144 6.47 -7.57 32.91
CA ARG A 144 7.45 -6.64 32.30
C ARG A 144 7.16 -5.16 32.56
N VAL A 145 6.16 -4.84 33.38
CA VAL A 145 5.75 -3.45 33.66
C VAL A 145 6.50 -2.83 34.86
N ALA A 146 7.25 -3.61 35.65
CA ALA A 146 7.83 -3.13 36.91
C ALA A 146 9.21 -2.47 36.81
N ILE A 147 9.84 -2.45 35.64
CA ILE A 147 11.13 -1.77 35.45
C ILE A 147 10.88 -0.74 34.37
N MET A 148 11.31 0.50 34.61
CA MET A 148 11.88 1.44 33.63
C MET A 148 11.34 2.87 33.78
N THR A 149 11.99 3.61 34.68
CA THR A 149 11.92 5.08 34.75
C THR A 149 12.87 5.77 33.74
N SER A 150 13.60 5.01 32.90
CA SER A 150 14.39 5.51 31.77
C SER A 150 13.76 5.23 30.39
N LEU A 151 12.49 4.78 30.36
CA LEU A 151 11.81 4.32 29.14
C LEU A 151 10.97 5.32 28.37
N ASP A 152 10.72 6.51 28.91
CA ASP A 152 9.73 7.40 28.29
C ASP A 152 10.08 7.73 26.84
N GLN A 153 11.35 8.01 26.51
CA GLN A 153 11.75 8.29 25.13
C GLN A 153 11.68 7.05 24.22
N PHE A 154 12.06 5.87 24.72
CA PHE A 154 12.00 4.64 23.93
C PHE A 154 10.54 4.22 23.68
N GLN A 155 9.69 4.37 24.68
CA GLN A 155 8.25 4.12 24.60
C GLN A 155 7.56 5.12 23.67
N ILE A 156 7.90 6.42 23.75
CA ILE A 156 7.40 7.45 22.82
C ILE A 156 7.82 7.15 21.38
N ASN A 157 9.10 6.82 21.16
CA ASN A 157 9.62 6.47 19.84
C ASN A 157 8.94 5.21 19.28
N PHE A 158 8.74 4.21 20.14
CA PHE A 158 8.06 2.97 19.76
C PHE A 158 6.58 3.18 19.44
N MET A 159 5.84 3.94 20.26
CA MET A 159 4.44 4.28 19.99
C MET A 159 4.29 5.12 18.71
N SER A 160 5.25 6.02 18.44
CA SER A 160 5.32 6.78 17.20
C SER A 160 5.54 5.86 15.99
N MET A 161 6.51 4.95 16.06
CA MET A 161 6.76 3.97 15.00
C MET A 161 5.56 3.05 14.78
N GLU A 162 4.93 2.53 15.83
CA GLU A 162 3.72 1.71 15.69
C GLU A 162 2.58 2.50 15.03
N SER A 163 2.43 3.78 15.38
CA SER A 163 1.44 4.64 14.74
C SER A 163 1.74 4.79 13.25
N ILE A 164 2.99 5.05 12.86
CA ILE A 164 3.43 5.11 11.45
C ILE A 164 3.12 3.79 10.73
N ILE A 165 3.43 2.66 11.36
CA ILE A 165 3.16 1.32 10.83
C ILE A 165 1.66 1.12 10.61
N TYR A 166 0.82 1.50 11.56
CA TYR A 166 -0.62 1.36 11.44
C TYR A 166 -1.20 2.28 10.36
N TRP A 167 -0.68 3.50 10.23
CA TRP A 167 -1.01 4.42 9.15
C TRP A 167 -0.67 3.85 7.77
N ALA A 168 0.53 3.26 7.63
CA ALA A 168 0.90 2.54 6.42
C ALA A 168 -0.08 1.38 6.19
N ALA A 169 -0.30 0.52 7.18
CA ALA A 169 -1.20 -0.63 7.05
C ALA A 169 -2.63 -0.24 6.65
N LEU A 170 -3.19 0.84 7.22
CA LEU A 170 -4.49 1.39 6.83
C LEU A 170 -4.52 1.85 5.37
N THR A 171 -3.40 2.40 4.88
CA THR A 171 -3.22 2.77 3.48
C THR A 171 -3.23 1.53 2.59
N TYR A 172 -2.44 0.50 2.91
CA TYR A 172 -2.41 -0.77 2.17
C TYR A 172 -3.78 -1.46 2.14
N ASP A 173 -4.49 -1.47 3.27
CA ASP A 173 -5.83 -2.08 3.39
C ASP A 173 -6.90 -1.33 2.60
N THR A 174 -6.91 0.00 2.70
CA THR A 174 -7.84 0.86 1.94
C THR A 174 -7.58 0.74 0.44
N SER A 175 -6.32 0.82 0.02
CA SER A 175 -5.91 0.58 -1.36
C SER A 175 -6.38 -0.78 -1.86
N SER A 176 -6.18 -1.83 -1.06
CA SER A 176 -6.57 -3.18 -1.46
C SER A 176 -8.08 -3.33 -1.61
N SER A 177 -8.87 -2.79 -0.67
CA SER A 177 -10.34 -2.84 -0.72
C SER A 177 -10.95 -1.98 -1.83
N LEU A 178 -10.28 -0.88 -2.20
CA LEU A 178 -10.67 -0.06 -3.35
C LEU A 178 -10.42 -0.80 -4.66
N THR A 179 -9.20 -1.30 -4.85
CA THR A 179 -8.74 -1.85 -6.13
C THR A 179 -9.24 -3.28 -6.32
N PHE A 180 -8.94 -4.14 -5.35
CA PHE A 180 -9.42 -5.51 -5.34
C PHE A 180 -10.84 -5.53 -4.76
N ASN A 181 -11.68 -6.47 -5.19
CA ASN A 181 -13.04 -6.56 -4.67
C ASN A 181 -13.08 -7.18 -3.26
N THR A 182 -12.18 -6.76 -2.37
CA THR A 182 -11.97 -7.31 -1.03
C THR A 182 -12.54 -6.37 0.03
N LYS A 183 -12.92 -6.92 1.18
CA LYS A 183 -13.27 -6.11 2.36
C LYS A 183 -11.99 -5.59 3.02
N SER A 184 -12.10 -4.44 3.67
CA SER A 184 -11.04 -3.88 4.52
C SER A 184 -10.88 -4.77 5.76
N LEU A 185 -9.64 -5.16 6.08
CA LEU A 185 -9.33 -6.01 7.23
C LEU A 185 -9.16 -5.19 8.51
N LEU A 186 -8.58 -3.99 8.43
CA LEU A 186 -8.22 -3.14 9.57
C LEU A 186 -9.29 -2.12 9.95
N SER A 187 -10.27 -1.90 9.08
CA SER A 187 -11.28 -0.87 9.26
C SER A 187 -12.65 -1.37 8.83
N SER A 188 -13.67 -0.90 9.51
CA SER A 188 -15.07 -1.21 9.27
C SER A 188 -15.52 -0.76 7.88
N GLY A 189 -16.60 -1.37 7.40
CA GLY A 189 -17.28 -0.96 6.16
C GLY A 189 -18.24 0.21 6.38
N LEU A 190 -19.34 0.20 5.62
CA LEU A 190 -20.34 1.27 5.59
C LEU A 190 -20.73 1.80 6.97
N LEU A 191 -21.07 0.95 7.93
CA LEU A 191 -21.75 1.40 9.14
C LEU A 191 -20.85 1.89 10.28
N GLY A 192 -19.52 1.87 10.16
CA GLY A 192 -18.65 2.09 11.32
C GLY A 192 -17.39 2.93 11.10
N TRP A 193 -16.89 3.04 9.87
CA TRP A 193 -15.52 3.50 9.65
C TRP A 193 -15.24 4.92 10.15
N GLU A 194 -16.20 5.84 10.04
CA GLU A 194 -16.02 7.25 10.48
C GLU A 194 -15.92 7.42 12.00
N SER A 195 -16.46 6.46 12.76
CA SER A 195 -16.39 6.48 14.22
C SER A 195 -15.00 6.08 14.75
N GLU A 196 -14.21 5.39 13.93
CA GLU A 196 -12.88 4.90 14.28
C GLU A 196 -11.92 6.08 14.50
N SER A 197 -11.08 5.96 15.52
CA SER A 197 -10.14 7.02 15.89
C SER A 197 -9.13 7.35 14.79
N SER A 198 -8.71 6.34 14.02
CA SER A 198 -7.83 6.50 12.85
C SER A 198 -8.46 7.41 11.80
N TRP A 199 -9.71 7.18 11.43
CA TRP A 199 -10.40 7.96 10.41
C TRP A 199 -10.83 9.34 10.90
N ARG A 200 -11.14 9.49 12.19
CA ARG A 200 -11.29 10.81 12.80
C ARG A 200 -10.00 11.61 12.74
N LEU A 201 -8.85 10.98 12.99
CA LEU A 201 -7.55 11.66 12.85
C LEU A 201 -7.26 12.06 11.40
N VAL A 202 -7.52 11.18 10.42
CA VAL A 202 -7.42 11.50 8.99
C VAL A 202 -8.23 12.75 8.65
N LYS A 203 -9.51 12.79 9.07
CA LYS A 203 -10.40 13.94 8.84
C LYS A 203 -9.87 15.21 9.51
N THR A 204 -9.46 15.13 10.77
CA THR A 204 -8.89 16.28 11.48
C THR A 204 -7.66 16.83 10.77
N CYS A 205 -6.76 15.97 10.28
CA CYS A 205 -5.58 16.41 9.53
C CYS A 205 -5.96 17.15 8.24
N THR A 206 -6.98 16.69 7.52
CA THR A 206 -7.47 17.38 6.31
C THR A 206 -8.11 18.73 6.63
N ASP A 207 -8.91 18.79 7.70
CA ASP A 207 -9.61 20.01 8.11
C ASP A 207 -8.63 21.08 8.60
N ILE A 208 -7.63 20.69 9.41
CA ILE A 208 -6.57 21.58 9.87
C ILE A 208 -5.81 22.15 8.68
N PHE A 209 -5.39 21.30 7.73
CA PHE A 209 -4.66 21.77 6.56
C PHE A 209 -5.53 22.72 5.72
N HIS A 210 -6.80 22.38 5.48
CA HIS A 210 -7.72 23.24 4.74
C HIS A 210 -7.81 24.64 5.36
N ASN A 211 -7.99 24.72 6.68
CA ASN A 211 -8.10 25.98 7.40
C ASN A 211 -6.78 26.77 7.40
N GLN A 212 -5.66 26.11 7.65
CA GLN A 212 -4.34 26.77 7.70
C GLN A 212 -3.83 27.27 6.35
N THR A 213 -4.39 26.78 5.24
CA THR A 213 -3.97 27.10 3.87
C THR A 213 -4.99 27.96 3.12
N GLU A 214 -5.93 28.59 3.82
CA GLU A 214 -6.90 29.52 3.22
C GLU A 214 -6.21 30.65 2.45
N ASP A 215 -5.25 31.30 3.10
CA ASP A 215 -4.46 32.37 2.50
C ASP A 215 -3.66 31.93 1.26
N TRP A 216 -3.24 30.67 1.21
CA TRP A 216 -2.50 30.11 0.08
C TRP A 216 -3.38 30.01 -1.16
N ARG A 217 -4.67 29.71 -0.98
CA ARG A 217 -5.65 29.64 -2.08
C ARG A 217 -5.96 31.02 -2.66
N LEU A 218 -5.91 32.06 -1.82
CA LEU A 218 -6.21 33.44 -2.22
C LEU A 218 -5.02 34.16 -2.84
N ARG A 219 -3.80 33.91 -2.34
CA ARG A 219 -2.60 34.70 -2.68
C ARG A 219 -1.49 33.89 -3.35
N GLY A 220 -1.71 32.60 -3.56
CA GLY A 220 -0.67 31.66 -4.00
C GLY A 220 0.22 31.18 -2.85
N VAL A 221 1.00 30.14 -3.12
CA VAL A 221 1.91 29.52 -2.14
C VAL A 221 3.35 29.58 -2.64
N ILE A 222 4.27 29.96 -1.75
CA ILE A 222 5.70 29.75 -1.97
C ILE A 222 6.02 28.33 -1.51
N VAL A 223 6.44 27.49 -2.45
CA VAL A 223 6.77 26.09 -2.18
C VAL A 223 8.17 26.00 -1.55
N THR A 224 8.21 26.15 -0.23
CA THR A 224 9.37 25.79 0.59
C THR A 224 9.35 24.28 0.89
N GLU A 225 10.47 23.72 1.37
CA GLU A 225 10.52 22.30 1.78
C GLU A 225 9.47 21.98 2.86
N GLU A 226 9.33 22.84 3.87
CA GLU A 226 8.33 22.69 4.92
C GLU A 226 6.90 22.72 4.35
N ASN A 227 6.59 23.68 3.48
CA ASN A 227 5.28 23.78 2.86
C ASN A 227 5.01 22.58 1.94
N ALA A 228 6.01 22.12 1.19
CA ALA A 228 5.92 20.92 0.36
C ALA A 228 5.59 19.68 1.19
N ASN A 229 6.29 19.46 2.32
CA ASN A 229 6.02 18.35 3.23
C ASN A 229 4.60 18.44 3.82
N ARG A 230 4.13 19.63 4.20
CA ARG A 230 2.75 19.85 4.68
C ARG A 230 1.72 19.53 3.61
N ILE A 231 1.94 19.98 2.37
CA ILE A 231 1.07 19.70 1.23
C ILE A 231 1.02 18.19 0.98
N ILE A 232 2.17 17.51 0.94
CA ILE A 232 2.25 16.06 0.70
C ILE A 232 1.54 15.28 1.81
N ALA A 233 1.75 15.64 3.07
CA ALA A 233 1.11 14.97 4.20
C ALA A 233 -0.42 15.13 4.15
N ALA A 234 -0.91 16.34 3.91
CA ALA A 234 -2.34 16.61 3.81
C ALA A 234 -2.99 15.95 2.59
N ALA A 235 -2.31 16.00 1.43
CA ALA A 235 -2.76 15.31 0.22
C ALA A 235 -2.84 13.79 0.45
N SER A 236 -1.86 13.20 1.14
CA SER A 236 -1.86 11.77 1.50
C SER A 236 -3.09 11.40 2.34
N ALA A 237 -3.37 12.18 3.40
CA ALA A 237 -4.50 11.96 4.29
C ALA A 237 -5.84 12.11 3.56
N TRP A 238 -5.99 13.15 2.75
CA TRP A 238 -7.21 13.39 1.99
C TRP A 238 -7.46 12.30 0.97
N LYS A 239 -6.45 11.96 0.17
CA LYS A 239 -6.52 10.88 -0.80
C LYS A 239 -6.91 9.55 -0.12
N LEU A 240 -6.31 9.23 1.02
CA LEU A 240 -6.66 8.05 1.80
C LEU A 240 -8.15 8.07 2.23
N ARG A 241 -8.68 9.22 2.67
CA ARG A 241 -10.10 9.39 3.01
C ARG A 241 -11.01 9.18 1.80
N VAL A 242 -10.69 9.78 0.66
CA VAL A 242 -11.47 9.63 -0.59
C VAL A 242 -11.49 8.17 -1.03
N TRP A 243 -10.34 7.49 -1.00
CA TRP A 243 -10.26 6.06 -1.31
C TRP A 243 -11.08 5.21 -0.35
N LYS A 244 -11.11 5.55 0.94
CA LYS A 244 -11.95 4.84 1.91
C LYS A 244 -13.43 5.00 1.62
N VAL A 245 -13.89 6.22 1.31
CA VAL A 245 -15.29 6.47 0.92
C VAL A 245 -15.64 5.65 -0.32
N ALA A 246 -14.78 5.65 -1.35
CA ALA A 246 -14.99 4.87 -2.57
C ALA A 246 -15.00 3.35 -2.29
N ALA A 247 -14.08 2.85 -1.48
CA ALA A 247 -14.02 1.43 -1.10
C ALA A 247 -15.28 1.00 -0.32
N VAL A 248 -15.75 1.84 0.61
CA VAL A 248 -16.97 1.62 1.38
C VAL A 248 -18.21 1.65 0.50
N LEU A 249 -18.29 2.57 -0.46
CA LEU A 249 -19.38 2.62 -1.43
C LEU A 249 -19.40 1.34 -2.29
N LYS A 250 -18.24 0.91 -2.80
CA LYS A 250 -18.08 -0.33 -3.55
C LYS A 250 -18.51 -1.55 -2.74
N GLU A 251 -18.12 -1.60 -1.47
CA GLU A 251 -18.57 -2.63 -0.52
C GLU A 251 -20.08 -2.61 -0.34
N ALA A 252 -20.69 -1.43 -0.15
CA ALA A 252 -22.12 -1.29 0.04
C ALA A 252 -22.93 -1.77 -1.17
N LEU A 253 -22.48 -1.39 -2.38
CA LEU A 253 -23.08 -1.84 -3.64
C LEU A 253 -22.97 -3.36 -3.80
N ARG A 254 -21.83 -3.94 -3.43
CA ARG A 254 -21.62 -5.40 -3.49
C ARG A 254 -22.51 -6.15 -2.50
N GLU A 255 -22.75 -5.59 -1.32
CA GLU A 255 -23.57 -6.19 -0.27
C GLU A 255 -25.07 -5.96 -0.47
N GLY A 256 -25.47 -5.18 -1.47
CA GLY A 256 -26.87 -4.91 -1.77
C GLY A 256 -27.54 -4.00 -0.75
N HIS A 257 -26.79 -3.09 -0.10
CA HIS A 257 -27.41 -2.07 0.75
C HIS A 257 -28.35 -1.19 -0.08
N GLU A 258 -29.52 -0.88 0.48
CA GLU A 258 -30.56 -0.11 -0.21
C GLU A 258 -30.07 1.28 -0.63
N ASP A 259 -30.65 1.78 -1.72
CA ASP A 259 -30.33 3.07 -2.32
C ASP A 259 -30.33 4.21 -1.28
N ASP A 260 -31.21 4.22 -0.30
CA ASP A 260 -31.28 5.29 0.71
C ASP A 260 -30.05 5.36 1.63
N ALA A 261 -29.42 4.23 1.95
CA ALA A 261 -28.18 4.19 2.73
C ALA A 261 -26.97 4.66 1.90
N VAL A 262 -27.03 4.46 0.58
CA VAL A 262 -26.02 4.88 -0.40
C VAL A 262 -26.18 6.36 -0.77
N HIS A 263 -27.41 6.83 -0.98
CA HIS A 263 -27.75 8.20 -1.40
C HIS A 263 -27.56 9.21 -0.27
N ARG A 264 -27.91 8.87 0.98
CA ARG A 264 -27.65 9.73 2.15
C ARG A 264 -26.16 10.08 2.28
N ARG A 265 -25.27 9.23 1.77
CA ARG A 265 -23.82 9.47 1.76
C ARG A 265 -23.26 10.09 0.50
N LYS A 266 -23.87 9.89 -0.68
CA LYS A 266 -23.53 10.68 -1.87
C LYS A 266 -23.69 12.18 -1.61
N GLY A 267 -24.77 12.58 -0.91
CA GLY A 267 -25.04 13.99 -0.59
C GLY A 267 -23.97 14.68 0.28
N GLU A 268 -23.19 13.95 1.08
CA GLU A 268 -22.07 14.54 1.86
C GLU A 268 -20.80 14.75 1.04
N THR A 269 -20.75 14.21 -0.19
CA THR A 269 -19.59 14.34 -1.11
C THR A 269 -19.84 15.30 -2.27
N GLU A 270 -21.07 15.78 -2.47
CA GLU A 270 -21.44 16.61 -3.63
C GLU A 270 -20.90 18.05 -3.59
N ASP A 271 -20.47 18.58 -2.43
CA ASP A 271 -20.12 20.01 -2.31
C ASP A 271 -18.63 20.36 -2.48
N THR A 272 -17.76 19.42 -2.83
CA THR A 272 -16.34 19.76 -3.10
C THR A 272 -15.76 18.92 -4.23
N PHE A 273 -15.95 19.40 -5.48
CA PHE A 273 -15.12 18.95 -6.59
C PHE A 273 -13.70 19.46 -6.38
N VAL A 274 -12.77 18.53 -6.16
CA VAL A 274 -11.34 18.86 -6.03
C VAL A 274 -10.55 17.98 -6.97
N THR A 275 -9.98 18.63 -7.97
CA THR A 275 -9.07 18.04 -8.95
C THR A 275 -7.72 17.81 -8.27
N VAL A 276 -7.27 16.55 -8.19
CA VAL A 276 -5.93 16.20 -7.70
C VAL A 276 -5.18 15.37 -8.75
N PRO A 277 -3.86 15.54 -8.92
CA PRO A 277 -3.08 14.70 -9.82
C PRO A 277 -3.12 13.24 -9.33
N LEU A 278 -3.55 12.33 -10.20
CA LEU A 278 -3.63 10.88 -9.93
C LEU A 278 -2.25 10.27 -9.53
N LEU A 279 -1.16 10.97 -9.84
CA LEU A 279 0.22 10.55 -9.58
C LEU A 279 0.80 11.01 -8.23
N ALA A 280 0.12 11.91 -7.50
CA ALA A 280 0.61 12.32 -6.20
C ALA A 280 0.19 11.28 -5.16
N ILE A 281 1.13 10.38 -4.83
CA ILE A 281 1.06 9.47 -3.68
C ILE A 281 0.16 8.25 -3.96
N ASP A 282 0.23 7.57 -5.10
CA ASP A 282 -0.23 6.17 -5.13
C ASP A 282 0.96 5.24 -4.86
N PRO A 283 0.97 4.47 -3.75
CA PRO A 283 1.98 3.44 -3.56
C PRO A 283 1.98 2.42 -4.73
N TYR A 284 0.88 2.25 -5.45
CA TYR A 284 0.76 1.13 -6.37
C TYR A 284 0.81 1.54 -7.85
N PRO A 285 1.89 1.24 -8.58
CA PRO A 285 1.94 1.44 -10.03
C PRO A 285 0.87 0.60 -10.73
N HIS A 286 0.44 -0.52 -10.13
CA HIS A 286 -0.64 -1.31 -10.67
C HIS A 286 -2.01 -0.61 -10.60
N HIS A 287 -2.23 0.31 -9.65
CA HIS A 287 -3.42 1.16 -9.65
C HIS A 287 -3.41 2.13 -10.82
N VAL A 288 -2.26 2.74 -11.10
CA VAL A 288 -2.12 3.63 -12.27
C VAL A 288 -2.34 2.84 -13.55
N VAL A 289 -1.76 1.64 -13.68
CA VAL A 289 -2.03 0.74 -14.82
C VAL A 289 -3.52 0.39 -14.91
N ALA A 290 -4.16 0.02 -13.80
CA ALA A 290 -5.58 -0.33 -13.78
C ALA A 290 -6.48 0.86 -14.15
N ALA A 291 -6.21 2.05 -13.60
CA ALA A 291 -6.91 3.27 -13.91
C ALA A 291 -6.76 3.63 -15.40
N VAL A 292 -5.54 3.55 -15.93
CA VAL A 292 -5.29 3.75 -17.36
C VAL A 292 -6.10 2.78 -18.21
N ARG A 293 -6.10 1.48 -17.87
CA ARG A 293 -6.88 0.48 -18.61
C ARG A 293 -8.39 0.74 -18.56
N LEU A 294 -8.91 1.09 -17.39
CA LEU A 294 -10.34 1.40 -17.23
C LEU A 294 -10.74 2.66 -18.00
N LEU A 295 -9.92 3.71 -17.93
CA LEU A 295 -10.14 4.94 -18.70
C LEU A 295 -10.06 4.66 -20.20
N TRP A 296 -9.13 3.82 -20.63
CA TRP A 296 -9.01 3.41 -22.03
C TRP A 296 -10.28 2.71 -22.54
N LEU A 297 -10.78 1.72 -21.78
CA LEU A 297 -12.04 1.05 -22.13
C LEU A 297 -13.23 2.01 -22.12
N GLY A 298 -13.26 2.96 -21.17
CA GLY A 298 -14.29 3.99 -21.09
C GLY A 298 -14.27 4.93 -22.28
N THR A 299 -13.10 5.43 -22.67
CA THR A 299 -12.94 6.35 -23.81
C THR A 299 -13.22 5.66 -25.14
N GLU A 300 -12.82 4.39 -25.31
CA GLU A 300 -13.17 3.61 -26.49
C GLU A 300 -14.67 3.41 -26.61
N ARG A 301 -15.34 3.00 -25.53
CA ARG A 301 -16.80 2.88 -25.50
C ARG A 301 -17.51 4.21 -25.81
N ASP A 302 -17.04 5.31 -25.23
CA ASP A 302 -17.67 6.61 -25.42
C ASP A 302 -17.46 7.14 -26.85
N TYR A 303 -16.34 6.79 -27.49
CA TYR A 303 -16.14 7.00 -28.93
C TYR A 303 -17.07 6.14 -29.79
N GLU A 304 -17.15 4.83 -29.53
CA GLU A 304 -18.03 3.89 -30.26
C GLU A 304 -19.52 4.29 -30.17
N THR A 305 -19.93 4.90 -29.06
CA THR A 305 -21.29 5.40 -28.84
C THR A 305 -21.52 6.83 -29.38
N GLY A 306 -20.52 7.42 -30.05
CA GLY A 306 -20.60 8.75 -30.65
C GLY A 306 -20.64 9.91 -29.65
N LYS A 307 -20.34 9.66 -28.37
CA LYS A 307 -20.27 10.70 -27.32
C LYS A 307 -18.96 11.47 -27.34
N LEU A 308 -17.96 10.95 -28.05
CA LEU A 308 -16.59 11.43 -28.06
C LEU A 308 -16.11 11.49 -29.52
N ASP A 309 -15.54 12.62 -29.94
CA ASP A 309 -14.98 12.77 -31.28
C ASP A 309 -13.57 12.15 -31.38
N LEU A 310 -13.11 11.93 -32.61
CA LEU A 310 -11.82 11.29 -32.89
C LEU A 310 -10.64 12.08 -32.32
N GLY A 311 -10.63 13.41 -32.44
CA GLY A 311 -9.53 14.24 -31.97
C GLY A 311 -9.41 14.22 -30.44
N THR A 312 -10.54 14.27 -29.74
CA THR A 312 -10.56 14.12 -28.27
C THR A 312 -10.11 12.72 -27.85
N LEU A 313 -10.52 11.67 -28.57
CA LEU A 313 -10.07 10.30 -28.31
C LEU A 313 -8.54 10.17 -28.44
N GLU A 314 -7.97 10.65 -29.55
CA GLU A 314 -6.52 10.58 -29.81
C GLU A 314 -5.72 11.32 -28.72
N ASN A 315 -6.19 12.51 -28.32
CA ASN A 315 -5.57 13.28 -27.25
C ASN A 315 -5.62 12.52 -25.91
N LEU A 316 -6.77 11.95 -25.56
CA LEU A 316 -6.91 11.14 -24.33
C LEU A 316 -6.01 9.89 -24.38
N GLN A 317 -5.97 9.17 -25.49
CA GLN A 317 -5.10 8.01 -25.65
C GLN A 317 -3.61 8.38 -25.53
N SER A 318 -3.20 9.52 -26.09
CA SER A 318 -1.84 10.05 -25.95
C SER A 318 -1.48 10.32 -24.49
N ILE A 319 -2.38 10.96 -23.73
CA ILE A 319 -2.19 11.22 -22.29
C ILE A 319 -2.06 9.91 -21.50
N LEU A 320 -2.91 8.92 -21.80
CA LEU A 320 -2.87 7.62 -21.14
C LEU A 320 -1.57 6.86 -21.44
N LEU A 321 -1.05 6.93 -22.67
CA LEU A 321 0.25 6.36 -23.04
C LEU A 321 1.40 7.04 -22.30
N GLN A 322 1.43 8.38 -22.29
CA GLN A 322 2.43 9.16 -21.55
C GLN A 322 2.41 8.81 -20.05
N THR A 323 1.22 8.58 -19.49
CA THR A 323 1.08 8.14 -18.09
C THR A 323 1.77 6.79 -17.86
N LEU A 324 1.63 5.83 -18.79
CA LEU A 324 2.33 4.54 -18.71
C LEU A 324 3.85 4.66 -18.89
N ASP A 325 4.34 5.69 -19.60
CA ASP A 325 5.77 5.95 -19.75
C ASP A 325 6.43 6.44 -18.45
N LEU A 326 5.66 7.11 -17.59
CA LEU A 326 6.09 7.51 -16.25
C LEU A 326 6.17 6.33 -15.27
N LEU A 327 5.48 5.23 -15.57
CA LEU A 327 5.56 4.02 -14.76
C LEU A 327 6.82 3.25 -15.11
N PRO A 328 7.32 2.38 -14.22
CA PRO A 328 8.67 1.93 -14.45
C PRO A 328 8.66 0.75 -15.45
N GLN A 329 9.46 0.85 -16.51
CA GLN A 329 9.25 0.14 -17.78
C GLN A 329 9.60 -1.35 -17.76
N THR A 330 10.27 -1.82 -16.71
CA THR A 330 10.59 -3.24 -16.49
C THR A 330 9.41 -4.04 -15.94
N SER A 331 8.25 -3.43 -15.66
CA SER A 331 7.07 -4.17 -15.22
C SER A 331 6.35 -4.87 -16.37
N LYS A 332 6.05 -6.15 -16.16
CA LYS A 332 5.15 -6.95 -17.01
C LYS A 332 3.80 -6.27 -17.23
N SER A 333 3.17 -5.76 -16.17
CA SER A 333 1.85 -5.10 -16.25
C SER A 333 1.85 -3.83 -17.10
N VAL A 334 2.91 -3.01 -16.99
CA VAL A 334 3.08 -1.78 -17.77
C VAL A 334 3.32 -2.11 -19.23
N GLN A 335 4.20 -3.08 -19.53
CA GLN A 335 4.46 -3.51 -20.90
C GLN A 335 3.19 -4.08 -21.55
N ASN A 336 2.45 -4.93 -20.84
CA ASN A 336 1.19 -5.49 -21.34
C ASN A 336 0.16 -4.38 -21.60
N ALA A 337 0.04 -3.38 -20.72
CA ALA A 337 -0.87 -2.26 -20.93
C ALA A 337 -0.48 -1.41 -22.15
N LYS A 338 0.83 -1.17 -22.35
CA LYS A 338 1.34 -0.44 -23.53
C LYS A 338 1.12 -1.22 -24.83
N GLU A 339 1.30 -2.53 -24.81
CA GLU A 339 1.07 -3.37 -25.99
C GLU A 339 -0.40 -3.40 -26.37
N GLN A 340 -1.29 -3.59 -25.40
CA GLN A 340 -2.74 -3.48 -25.62
C GLN A 340 -3.12 -2.11 -26.21
N ALA A 341 -2.58 -1.02 -25.66
CA ALA A 341 -2.81 0.32 -26.17
C ALA A 341 -2.36 0.49 -27.63
N ARG A 342 -1.19 -0.06 -28.01
CA ARG A 342 -0.68 -0.02 -29.39
C ARG A 342 -1.56 -0.80 -30.35
N LEU A 343 -2.01 -2.00 -29.96
CA LEU A 343 -2.89 -2.84 -30.78
C LEU A 343 -4.24 -2.17 -31.02
N SER A 344 -4.79 -1.47 -30.03
CA SER A 344 -6.03 -0.70 -30.17
C SER A 344 -5.91 0.42 -31.20
N VAL A 345 -4.76 1.10 -31.28
CA VAL A 345 -4.52 2.16 -32.28
C VAL A 345 -4.42 1.56 -33.69
N LEU A 346 -3.65 0.48 -33.87
CA LEU A 346 -3.46 -0.21 -35.15
C LEU A 346 -4.77 -0.79 -35.72
N ARG A 347 -5.68 -1.26 -34.87
CA ARG A 347 -6.99 -1.76 -35.29
C ARG A 347 -7.86 -0.67 -35.93
N LYS A 348 -7.64 0.60 -35.57
CA LYS A 348 -8.44 1.74 -36.03
C LYS A 348 -7.96 2.29 -37.37
N ASP A 349 -6.65 2.31 -37.61
CA ASP A 349 -6.07 2.66 -38.93
C ASP A 349 -6.58 1.74 -40.05
N ASN A 350 -6.83 0.47 -39.74
CA ASN A 350 -7.37 -0.51 -40.69
C ASN A 350 -8.91 -0.48 -40.82
N SER A 351 -9.61 0.38 -40.07
CA SER A 351 -11.07 0.48 -40.06
C SER A 351 -11.61 1.75 -40.72
N VAL A 352 -10.73 2.60 -41.26
CA VAL A 352 -11.13 3.73 -42.11
C VAL A 352 -11.65 3.16 -43.43
N PRO A 353 -12.94 3.34 -43.78
CA PRO A 353 -13.41 2.99 -45.11
C PRO A 353 -12.74 3.94 -46.10
N GLU A 354 -12.07 3.39 -47.11
CA GLU A 354 -11.76 4.16 -48.32
C GLU A 354 -13.08 4.72 -48.87
N LEU A 355 -13.22 6.04 -48.82
CA LEU A 355 -14.34 6.79 -49.41
C LEU A 355 -14.11 7.00 -50.91
#